data_AF-A0A812Z3H0-F1
#
_entry.id   AF-A0A812Z3H0-F1
#
_cell.length_a   1.000
_cell.length_b   1.000
_cell.length_c   1.000
_cell.angle_alpha   90.00
_cell.angle_beta   90.00
_cell.angle_gamma   90.00
#
_symmetry.space_group_name_H-M   'P 1'
#
loop_
_entity.id
_entity.type
_entity.pdbx_description
1 polymer ?
#
loop_
_entity_poly.entity_id
_entity_poly.type
_entity_poly.pdbx_seq_one_letter_code
_entity_poly.pdbx_strand_id
1 'polypeptide(L)'
;MLAVGSEKAEDVCAALVEALPARGLQQVQCVASDCASVKLYTNVRRILPNLQCMTLDPVHLPIVYENLGFFDKEYATWRKKTAGAVCLRKIMSKFNAVDSSLAAQRWGNFYRGYSSGGSGALSHVESVCRDYIETSAMSKVKARDIVDKLDTSKPFLSRFEFIEAVAALSATFPEDMNRKVTGANKRVAHILWCAADPDRTAWLFNNIRRRALALLPSGMSSNEALHAEVKNWFSETQQIHQSTLRLKLIILTIGKQIPHFLAMSNPTISQCSSRNLLARALANSLWTDALWQLWCSDLSQEVHAAKASLSYNESRKIEESKSREWNMKRPAAKKKSRVKRTVFKLKRRSGLRTQGVRKCI
;
A
#
# COMPACT_ATOMS: atom_id res chain seq x y z
N MET A 1 -9.18 -16.35 -6.68
CA MET A 1 -8.98 -15.82 -5.33
C MET A 1 -10.33 -15.72 -4.66
N LEU A 2 -10.62 -16.68 -3.78
CA LEU A 2 -11.71 -16.54 -2.83
C LEU A 2 -11.34 -15.44 -1.83
N ALA A 3 -12.35 -14.74 -1.31
CA ALA A 3 -12.13 -13.81 -0.21
C ALA A 3 -11.66 -14.61 1.01
N VAL A 4 -10.56 -14.21 1.63
CA VAL A 4 -10.08 -14.84 2.87
C VAL A 4 -11.10 -14.52 3.97
N GLY A 5 -11.79 -15.53 4.48
CA GLY A 5 -12.90 -15.36 5.43
C GLY A 5 -12.47 -14.96 6.84
N SER A 6 -11.17 -15.00 7.16
CA SER A 6 -10.63 -14.66 8.46
C SER A 6 -9.13 -14.32 8.42
N GLU A 7 -8.65 -13.58 9.40
CA GLU A 7 -7.22 -13.28 9.61
C GLU A 7 -6.51 -14.32 10.50
N LYS A 8 -7.16 -15.44 10.82
CA LYS A 8 -6.53 -16.53 11.56
C LYS A 8 -5.35 -17.10 10.78
N ALA A 9 -4.32 -17.51 11.49
CA ALA A 9 -3.07 -18.02 10.88
C ALA A 9 -3.33 -19.20 9.93
N GLU A 10 -4.28 -20.07 10.28
CA GLU A 10 -4.69 -21.23 9.49
C GLU A 10 -5.34 -20.81 8.16
N ASP A 11 -6.25 -19.84 8.21
CA ASP A 11 -6.97 -19.31 7.04
C ASP A 11 -6.02 -18.55 6.10
N VAL A 12 -5.08 -17.79 6.66
CA VAL A 12 -4.01 -17.13 5.88
C VAL A 12 -3.12 -18.16 5.18
N CYS A 13 -2.76 -19.26 5.86
CA CYS A 13 -1.96 -20.32 5.24
C CYS A 13 -2.71 -21.03 4.11
N ALA A 14 -3.98 -21.36 4.32
CA ALA A 14 -4.82 -21.95 3.28
C ALA A 14 -4.92 -21.04 2.06
N ALA A 15 -5.13 -19.74 2.26
CA ALA A 15 -5.18 -18.76 1.20
C ALA A 15 -3.85 -18.64 0.44
N LEU A 16 -2.70 -18.68 1.13
CA LEU A 16 -1.38 -18.66 0.48
C LEU A 16 -1.13 -19.91 -0.37
N VAL A 17 -1.50 -21.09 0.12
CA VAL A 17 -1.36 -22.36 -0.61
C VAL A 17 -2.26 -22.40 -1.83
N GLU A 18 -3.48 -21.86 -1.74
CA GLU A 18 -4.38 -21.73 -2.88
C GLU A 18 -3.87 -20.70 -3.91
N ALA A 19 -3.32 -19.58 -3.43
CA ALA A 19 -2.94 -18.47 -4.30
C ALA A 19 -1.59 -18.65 -5.01
N LEU A 20 -0.67 -19.43 -4.46
CA LEU A 20 0.70 -19.55 -4.98
C LEU A 20 1.02 -20.99 -5.39
N PRO A 21 1.66 -21.20 -6.56
CA PRO A 21 2.20 -22.52 -6.91
C PRO A 21 3.33 -22.90 -5.95
N ALA A 22 3.65 -24.19 -5.84
CA ALA A 22 4.69 -24.70 -4.94
C ALA A 22 6.05 -24.00 -5.11
N ARG A 23 6.44 -23.69 -6.35
CA ARG A 23 7.67 -22.92 -6.64
C ARG A 23 7.60 -21.49 -6.06
N GLY A 24 6.44 -20.86 -6.10
CA GLY A 24 6.22 -19.54 -5.51
C GLY A 24 6.38 -19.57 -3.99
N LEU A 25 5.80 -20.57 -3.32
CA LEU A 25 5.95 -20.77 -1.87
C LEU A 25 7.42 -20.98 -1.46
N GLN A 26 8.19 -21.72 -2.27
CA GLN A 26 9.62 -21.93 -2.03
C GLN A 26 10.46 -20.65 -2.21
N GLN A 27 9.99 -19.67 -2.99
CA GLN A 27 10.73 -18.43 -3.22
C GLN A 27 10.56 -17.41 -2.10
N VAL A 28 9.54 -17.55 -1.24
CA VAL A 28 9.27 -16.57 -0.18
C VAL A 28 10.28 -16.70 0.96
N GLN A 29 11.11 -15.68 1.12
CA GLN A 29 12.09 -15.58 2.20
C GLN A 29 11.64 -14.69 3.35
N CYS A 30 10.75 -13.73 3.10
CA CYS A 30 10.33 -12.72 4.07
C CYS A 30 8.82 -12.48 3.98
N VAL A 31 8.16 -12.32 5.12
CA VAL A 31 6.74 -11.94 5.20
C VAL A 31 6.59 -10.70 6.07
N ALA A 32 5.87 -9.70 5.59
CA ALA A 32 5.42 -8.57 6.40
C ALA A 32 3.95 -8.76 6.78
N SER A 33 3.57 -8.38 8.00
CA SER A 33 2.21 -8.50 8.51
C SER A 33 1.90 -7.38 9.49
N ASP A 34 0.65 -6.93 9.53
CA ASP A 34 0.14 -5.96 10.53
C ASP A 34 -0.08 -6.61 11.92
N CYS A 35 -0.13 -7.94 11.96
CA CYS A 35 -0.42 -8.75 13.14
C CYS A 35 0.60 -9.88 13.33
N ALA A 36 1.89 -9.59 13.07
CA ALA A 36 2.99 -10.53 13.26
C ALA A 36 2.94 -11.16 14.67
N SER A 37 2.96 -12.49 14.72
CA SER A 37 2.86 -13.27 15.96
C SER A 37 3.56 -14.61 15.82
N VAL A 38 3.91 -15.22 16.95
CA VAL A 38 4.54 -16.55 16.99
C VAL A 38 3.65 -17.59 16.30
N LYS A 39 2.33 -17.52 16.54
CA LYS A 39 1.35 -18.41 15.92
C LYS A 39 1.35 -18.25 14.40
N LEU A 40 1.30 -17.03 13.89
CA LEU A 40 1.32 -16.78 12.44
C LEU A 40 2.65 -17.23 11.82
N TYR A 41 3.78 -16.86 12.44
CA TYR A 41 5.11 -17.26 11.98
C TYR A 41 5.24 -18.79 11.88
N THR A 42 4.84 -19.51 12.93
CA THR A 42 4.96 -20.97 12.99
C THR A 42 4.13 -21.66 11.91
N ASN A 43 2.90 -21.19 11.67
CA ASN A 43 2.05 -21.76 10.62
C ASN A 43 2.59 -21.45 9.22
N VAL A 44 2.94 -20.20 8.96
CA VAL A 44 3.48 -19.77 7.66
C VAL A 44 4.82 -20.45 7.36
N ARG A 45 5.68 -20.68 8.37
CA ARG A 45 6.96 -21.37 8.21
C ARG A 45 6.82 -22.81 7.73
N ARG A 46 5.69 -23.47 8.00
CA ARG A 46 5.40 -24.85 7.55
C ARG A 46 5.18 -24.91 6.04
N ILE A 47 4.55 -23.88 5.46
CA ILE A 47 4.24 -23.82 4.02
C ILE A 47 5.30 -23.07 3.21
N LEU A 48 6.11 -22.22 3.86
CA LEU A 48 7.20 -21.46 3.25
C LEU A 48 8.57 -22.02 3.70
N PRO A 49 9.15 -23.00 2.99
CA PRO A 49 10.32 -23.74 3.45
C PRO A 49 11.58 -22.87 3.58
N ASN A 50 11.66 -21.78 2.81
CA ASN A 50 12.78 -20.84 2.80
C ASN A 50 12.53 -19.56 3.58
N LEU A 51 11.47 -19.50 4.40
CA LEU A 51 11.16 -18.33 5.22
C LEU A 51 12.25 -18.09 6.25
N GLN A 52 12.92 -16.94 6.13
CA GLN A 52 13.97 -16.47 7.01
C GLN A 52 13.42 -15.58 8.13
N CYS A 53 12.49 -14.67 7.80
CA CYS A 53 11.95 -13.72 8.77
C CYS A 53 10.48 -13.33 8.54
N MET A 54 9.83 -12.91 9.61
CA MET A 54 8.56 -12.18 9.58
C MET A 54 8.76 -10.81 10.22
N THR A 55 8.13 -9.77 9.67
CA THR A 55 8.24 -8.40 10.16
C THR A 55 6.87 -7.82 10.47
N LEU A 56 6.79 -6.99 11.51
CA LEU A 56 5.60 -6.18 11.78
C LEU A 56 5.66 -4.93 10.90
N ASP A 57 4.57 -4.53 10.23
CA ASP A 57 4.60 -3.32 9.40
C ASP A 57 4.69 -2.04 10.26
N PRO A 58 5.77 -1.23 10.14
CA PRO A 58 5.87 0.03 10.86
C PRO A 58 4.84 1.08 10.43
N VAL A 59 4.20 0.93 9.27
CA VAL A 59 3.20 1.89 8.75
C VAL A 59 1.82 1.70 9.40
N HIS A 60 1.50 0.50 9.87
CA HIS A 60 0.19 0.19 10.43
C HIS A 60 -0.11 1.00 11.70
N LEU A 61 0.86 1.15 12.60
CA LEU A 61 0.67 1.89 13.86
C LEU A 61 0.31 3.37 13.64
N PRO A 62 0.99 4.13 12.75
CA PRO A 62 0.57 5.47 12.34
C PRO A 62 -0.84 5.52 11.73
N ILE A 63 -1.25 4.52 10.95
CA ILE A 63 -2.62 4.47 10.39
C ILE A 63 -3.65 4.33 11.51
N VAL A 64 -3.39 3.44 12.48
CA VAL A 64 -4.24 3.27 13.66
C VAL A 64 -4.30 4.56 14.49
N TYR A 65 -3.18 5.25 14.64
CA TYR A 65 -3.09 6.55 15.30
C TYR A 65 -3.83 7.65 14.54
N GLU A 66 -3.85 7.64 13.21
CA GLU A 66 -4.61 8.62 12.42
C GLU A 66 -6.12 8.36 12.42
N ASN A 67 -6.52 7.10 12.61
CA ASN A 67 -7.92 6.67 12.74
C ASN A 67 -8.52 6.96 14.13
N LEU A 68 -8.19 8.11 14.73
CA LEU A 68 -8.79 8.60 15.97
C LEU A 68 -10.28 8.89 15.76
N GLY A 69 -11.14 8.22 16.53
CA GLY A 69 -12.59 8.42 16.49
C GLY A 69 -12.94 9.76 17.16
N PHE A 70 -13.59 10.70 16.48
CA PHE A 70 -15.05 10.79 16.35
C PHE A 70 -15.79 10.75 17.68
N PHE A 71 -15.78 11.87 18.41
CA PHE A 71 -16.87 12.19 19.35
C PHE A 71 -17.11 13.69 19.59
N ASP A 72 -16.46 14.61 18.87
CA ASP A 72 -16.78 16.04 18.99
C ASP A 72 -17.12 16.70 17.66
N LYS A 73 -18.18 17.52 17.75
CA LYS A 73 -18.98 18.14 16.69
C LYS A 73 -18.26 19.22 15.87
N GLU A 74 -17.06 18.98 15.36
CA GLU A 74 -16.46 19.87 14.35
C GLU A 74 -15.95 19.10 13.14
N TYR A 75 -16.91 18.79 12.27
CA TYR A 75 -16.66 18.38 10.90
C TYR A 75 -16.11 19.56 10.08
N ALA A 76 -14.79 19.55 9.88
CA ALA A 76 -14.21 20.16 8.68
C ALA A 76 -12.89 19.50 8.21
N THR A 77 -12.42 18.41 8.83
CA THR A 77 -11.06 17.89 8.51
C THR A 77 -10.94 16.36 8.52
N TRP A 78 -11.76 15.70 7.70
CA TRP A 78 -11.37 14.40 7.14
C TRP A 78 -9.96 14.58 6.51
N ARG A 79 -8.92 13.91 7.03
CA ARG A 79 -7.50 13.93 6.55
C ARG A 79 -6.52 14.98 7.13
N LYS A 80 -6.77 15.70 8.23
CA LYS A 80 -5.66 16.46 8.85
C LYS A 80 -4.78 15.54 9.70
N LYS A 81 -3.57 15.25 9.20
CA LYS A 81 -2.51 14.62 10.00
C LYS A 81 -2.19 15.55 11.18
N THR A 82 -2.43 15.10 12.41
CA THR A 82 -2.02 15.86 13.61
C THR A 82 -0.50 15.95 13.67
N ALA A 83 0.04 16.93 14.41
CA ALA A 83 1.48 17.02 14.64
C ALA A 83 2.02 15.72 15.30
N GLY A 84 1.26 15.13 16.22
CA GLY A 84 1.55 13.83 16.81
C GLY A 84 1.58 12.70 15.78
N ALA A 85 0.62 12.63 14.85
CA ALA A 85 0.62 11.64 13.78
C ALA A 85 1.83 11.78 12.85
N VAL A 86 2.21 13.02 12.50
CA VAL A 86 3.42 13.29 11.70
C VAL A 86 4.68 12.87 12.45
N CYS A 87 4.77 13.18 13.75
CA CYS A 87 5.89 12.76 14.60
C CYS A 87 5.98 11.23 14.69
N LEU A 88 4.86 10.54 14.93
CA LEU A 88 4.83 9.08 14.96
C LEU A 88 5.27 8.46 13.62
N ARG A 89 4.87 9.03 12.48
CA ARG A 89 5.37 8.58 11.17
C ARG A 89 6.90 8.73 11.05
N LYS A 90 7.49 9.81 11.57
CA LYS A 90 8.95 9.98 11.62
C LYS A 90 9.59 8.90 12.48
N ILE A 91 9.08 8.67 13.69
CA ILE A 91 9.55 7.62 14.61
C ILE A 91 9.51 6.26 13.90
N MET A 92 8.36 5.90 13.33
CA MET A 92 8.18 4.60 12.69
C MET A 92 9.00 4.44 11.40
N SER A 93 9.31 5.53 10.68
CA SER A 93 10.17 5.47 9.50
C SER A 93 11.60 5.02 9.81
N LYS A 94 12.09 5.17 11.05
CA LYS A 94 13.42 4.67 11.44
C LYS A 94 13.52 3.14 11.38
N PHE A 95 12.42 2.39 11.48
CA PHE A 95 12.43 0.94 11.21
C PHE A 95 12.71 0.59 9.75
N ASN A 96 12.62 1.58 8.86
CA ASN A 96 12.90 1.47 7.43
C ASN A 96 14.20 2.13 7.01
N ALA A 97 14.91 2.79 7.93
CA ALA A 97 16.21 3.36 7.65
C ALA A 97 17.27 2.24 7.55
N VAL A 98 18.35 2.53 6.82
CA VAL A 98 19.49 1.64 6.65
C VAL A 98 20.74 2.44 6.97
N ASP A 99 21.58 1.92 7.85
CA ASP A 99 22.90 2.48 8.12
C ASP A 99 23.94 1.66 7.36
N SER A 100 24.49 2.22 6.28
CA SER A 100 25.50 1.57 5.45
C SER A 100 26.87 1.47 6.14
N SER A 101 27.09 2.19 7.24
CA SER A 101 28.32 2.10 8.03
C SER A 101 28.34 0.88 8.95
N LEU A 102 27.19 0.28 9.23
CA LEU A 102 27.06 -0.86 10.13
C LEU A 102 26.96 -2.17 9.34
N ALA A 103 27.83 -3.12 9.68
CA ALA A 103 27.80 -4.47 9.10
C ALA A 103 26.50 -5.20 9.48
N ALA A 104 26.00 -6.07 8.59
CA ALA A 104 24.73 -6.78 8.80
C ALA A 104 24.72 -7.62 10.10
N GLN A 105 25.87 -8.14 10.53
CA GLN A 105 26.04 -8.92 11.76
C GLN A 105 25.72 -8.11 13.03
N ARG A 106 25.87 -6.78 12.99
CA ARG A 106 25.58 -5.86 14.11
C ARG A 106 24.15 -6.01 14.61
N TRP A 107 23.21 -6.32 13.72
CA TRP A 107 21.77 -6.37 14.01
C TRP A 107 21.30 -7.69 14.63
N GLY A 108 22.20 -8.68 14.69
CA GLY A 108 21.92 -10.01 15.21
C GLY A 108 20.97 -10.84 14.34
N ASN A 109 20.54 -11.97 14.89
CA ASN A 109 19.64 -12.89 14.22
C ASN A 109 18.20 -12.36 14.15
N PHE A 110 17.43 -12.83 13.17
CA PHE A 110 16.00 -12.55 13.09
C PHE A 110 15.25 -13.11 14.30
N TYR A 111 14.36 -12.29 14.85
CA TYR A 111 13.41 -12.72 15.86
C TYR A 111 12.39 -13.68 15.24
N ARG A 112 12.16 -14.82 15.90
CA ARG A 112 11.24 -15.89 15.44
C ARG A 112 10.08 -16.13 16.40
N GLY A 113 9.88 -15.26 17.40
CA GLY A 113 8.81 -15.41 18.37
C GLY A 113 9.19 -16.13 19.68
N TYR A 114 10.48 -16.41 19.91
CA TYR A 114 10.96 -17.06 21.13
C TYR A 114 12.04 -16.20 21.79
N SER A 115 12.04 -16.15 23.12
CA SER A 115 12.80 -15.21 23.95
C SER A 115 14.32 -15.24 23.72
N SER A 116 14.88 -16.32 23.18
CA SER A 116 16.31 -16.44 22.86
C SER A 116 16.78 -15.52 21.71
N GLY A 117 15.87 -14.90 20.96
CA GLY A 117 16.17 -14.13 19.75
C GLY A 117 15.98 -12.61 19.83
N GLY A 118 15.92 -12.01 21.03
CA GLY A 118 15.86 -10.54 21.18
C GLY A 118 14.57 -9.94 21.75
N SER A 119 13.65 -10.77 22.25
CA SER A 119 12.50 -10.34 23.07
C SER A 119 12.71 -10.65 24.56
N GLY A 120 13.93 -10.44 25.05
CA GLY A 120 14.19 -10.56 26.48
C GLY A 120 13.26 -9.64 27.30
N ALA A 121 13.12 -9.91 28.60
CA ALA A 121 12.38 -9.03 29.49
C ALA A 121 12.83 -7.57 29.34
N LEU A 122 11.93 -6.62 29.61
CA LEU A 122 12.31 -5.21 29.67
C LEU A 122 13.33 -5.03 30.80
N SER A 123 14.42 -4.32 30.52
CA SER A 123 15.26 -3.79 31.58
C SER A 123 14.45 -2.81 32.44
N HIS A 124 14.92 -2.53 33.65
CA HIS A 124 14.25 -1.59 34.54
C HIS A 124 14.03 -0.21 33.88
N VAL A 125 15.04 0.29 33.17
CA VAL A 125 14.99 1.58 32.47
C VAL A 125 13.98 1.56 31.32
N GLU A 126 13.92 0.46 30.55
CA GLU A 126 12.91 0.30 29.50
C GLU A 126 11.50 0.21 30.07
N SER A 127 11.31 -0.48 31.20
CA SER A 127 10.01 -0.60 31.87
C SER A 127 9.52 0.77 32.33
N VAL A 128 10.36 1.53 33.05
CA VAL A 128 10.02 2.89 33.52
C VAL A 128 9.71 3.81 32.35
N CYS A 129 10.51 3.75 31.28
CA CYS A 129 10.27 4.57 30.10
C CYS A 129 8.99 4.17 29.35
N ARG A 130 8.66 2.88 29.32
CA ARG A 130 7.40 2.39 28.77
C ARG A 130 6.20 2.91 29.58
N ASP A 131 6.30 2.97 30.91
CA ASP A 131 5.24 3.53 31.77
C ASP A 131 5.03 5.04 31.52
N TYR A 132 6.07 5.76 31.11
CA TYR A 132 5.92 7.16 30.66
C TYR A 132 5.07 7.32 29.40
N ILE A 133 4.88 6.26 28.60
CA ILE A 133 4.00 6.30 27.43
C ILE A 133 2.54 6.47 27.88
N GLU A 134 2.10 5.72 28.90
CA GLU A 134 0.71 5.80 29.39
C GLU A 134 0.45 7.04 30.26
N THR A 135 1.45 7.46 31.02
CA THR A 135 1.33 8.56 32.00
C THR A 135 1.74 9.91 31.44
N SER A 136 2.42 9.94 30.28
CA SER A 136 3.05 11.15 29.71
C SER A 136 4.01 11.84 30.69
N ALA A 137 4.62 11.10 31.61
CA ALA A 137 5.41 11.63 32.72
C ALA A 137 6.83 12.09 32.35
N MET A 138 7.28 11.87 31.10
CA MET A 138 8.57 12.38 30.63
C MET A 138 8.58 13.92 30.66
N SER A 139 9.67 14.52 31.15
CA SER A 139 9.78 15.99 31.19
C SER A 139 9.63 16.59 29.78
N LYS A 140 8.85 17.68 29.66
CA LYS A 140 8.59 18.33 28.36
C LYS A 140 9.86 18.82 27.66
N VAL A 141 10.88 19.24 28.42
CA VAL A 141 12.17 19.66 27.88
C VAL A 141 12.89 18.48 27.22
N LYS A 142 13.02 17.35 27.94
CA LYS A 142 13.62 16.13 27.41
C LYS A 142 12.83 15.59 26.20
N ALA A 143 11.51 15.56 26.29
CA ALA A 143 10.65 15.05 25.23
C ALA A 143 10.82 15.84 23.92
N ARG A 144 10.83 17.18 23.99
CA ARG A 144 11.07 18.03 22.81
C ARG A 144 12.47 17.83 22.24
N ASP A 145 13.49 17.77 23.09
CA ASP A 145 14.86 17.52 22.65
C ASP A 145 14.99 16.21 21.84
N ILE A 146 14.35 15.14 22.31
CA ILE A 146 14.30 13.85 21.61
C ILE A 146 13.56 13.95 20.26
N VAL A 147 12.40 14.61 20.23
CA VAL A 147 11.58 14.76 19.02
C VAL A 147 12.28 15.63 17.97
N ASP A 148 12.95 16.71 18.39
CA ASP A 148 13.63 17.65 17.51
C ASP A 148 14.93 17.06 16.95
N LYS A 149 15.65 16.25 17.73
CA LYS A 149 16.87 15.53 17.31
C LYS A 149 16.59 14.22 16.57
N LEU A 150 15.34 13.88 16.30
CA LEU A 150 14.98 12.63 15.66
C LEU A 150 15.44 12.59 14.19
N ASP A 151 16.56 11.91 13.94
CA ASP A 151 17.09 11.68 12.60
C ASP A 151 16.43 10.45 11.95
N THR A 152 15.64 10.68 10.89
CA THR A 152 14.94 9.61 10.14
C THR A 152 15.82 8.88 9.14
N SER A 153 17.03 9.37 8.86
CA SER A 153 17.98 8.71 7.98
C SER A 153 18.70 7.54 8.66
N LYS A 154 18.69 7.51 10.00
CA LYS A 154 19.33 6.47 10.80
C LYS A 154 18.30 5.51 11.41
N PRO A 155 18.58 4.20 11.44
CA PRO A 155 17.74 3.23 12.14
C PRO A 155 17.78 3.43 13.66
N PHE A 156 16.85 2.78 14.36
CA PHE A 156 16.99 2.59 15.81
C PHE A 156 18.08 1.56 16.09
N LEU A 157 19.00 1.87 17.00
CA LEU A 157 20.09 0.96 17.40
C LEU A 157 19.68 0.03 18.54
N SER A 158 18.69 0.44 19.35
CA SER A 158 18.22 -0.34 20.49
C SER A 158 16.71 -0.22 20.70
N ARG A 159 16.13 -1.23 21.36
CA ARG A 159 14.73 -1.21 21.79
C ARG A 159 14.44 0.01 22.68
N PHE A 160 15.37 0.35 23.58
CA PHE A 160 15.25 1.51 24.46
C PHE A 160 15.05 2.81 23.68
N GLU A 161 15.84 3.07 22.62
CA GLU A 161 15.68 4.29 21.80
C GLU A 161 14.27 4.42 21.20
N PHE A 162 13.68 3.30 20.78
CA PHE A 162 12.30 3.30 20.29
C PHE A 162 11.30 3.62 21.41
N ILE A 163 11.42 2.95 22.56
CA ILE A 163 10.54 3.19 23.72
C ILE A 163 10.65 4.66 24.16
N GLU A 164 11.86 5.20 24.22
CA GLU A 164 12.14 6.59 24.58
C GLU A 164 11.53 7.58 23.58
N ALA A 165 11.65 7.32 22.28
CA ALA A 165 11.02 8.15 21.25
C ALA A 165 9.48 8.17 21.36
N VAL A 166 8.86 7.02 21.67
CA VAL A 166 7.41 6.93 21.86
C VAL A 166 6.96 7.61 23.16
N ALA A 167 7.75 7.50 24.23
CA ALA A 167 7.49 8.22 25.47
C ALA A 167 7.61 9.74 25.29
N ALA A 168 8.60 10.19 24.50
CA ALA A 168 8.75 11.59 24.12
C ALA A 168 7.56 12.10 23.29
N LEU A 169 7.06 11.30 22.34
CA LEU A 169 5.82 11.59 21.61
C LEU A 169 4.63 11.79 22.56
N SER A 170 4.44 10.86 23.52
CA SER A 170 3.36 10.93 24.49
C SER A 170 3.40 12.21 25.35
N ALA A 171 4.58 12.59 25.83
CA ALA A 171 4.77 13.81 26.61
C ALA A 171 4.68 15.12 25.78
N THR A 172 4.97 15.05 24.48
CA THR A 172 4.90 16.21 23.57
C THR A 172 3.47 16.50 23.12
N PHE A 173 2.66 15.45 22.92
CA PHE A 173 1.28 15.54 22.42
C PHE A 173 0.28 14.86 23.37
N PRO A 174 0.18 15.28 24.65
CA PRO A 174 -0.69 14.65 25.64
C PRO A 174 -2.18 14.70 25.28
N GLU A 175 -2.59 15.70 24.48
CA GLU A 175 -3.95 15.83 23.95
C GLU A 175 -4.34 14.67 23.03
N ASP A 176 -3.39 14.11 22.28
CA ASP A 176 -3.65 12.94 21.45
C ASP A 176 -3.71 11.65 22.28
N MET A 177 -2.95 11.56 23.37
CA MET A 177 -2.82 10.35 24.20
C MET A 177 -4.13 9.91 24.85
N ASN A 178 -4.97 10.88 25.24
CA ASN A 178 -6.26 10.64 25.88
C ASN A 178 -7.39 10.28 24.91
N ARG A 179 -7.17 10.50 23.60
CA ARG A 179 -8.17 10.17 22.58
C ARG A 179 -8.34 8.66 22.44
N LYS A 180 -9.54 8.24 22.05
CA LYS A 180 -9.86 6.84 21.78
C LYS A 180 -9.79 6.56 20.28
N VAL A 181 -9.18 5.44 19.92
CA VAL A 181 -9.15 4.98 18.53
C VAL A 181 -10.47 4.29 18.19
N THR A 182 -11.02 4.63 17.02
CA THR A 182 -12.26 4.02 16.50
C THR A 182 -12.10 2.51 16.29
N GLY A 183 -13.12 1.73 16.66
CA GLY A 183 -13.10 0.26 16.56
C GLY A 183 -12.49 -0.45 17.78
N ALA A 184 -11.27 -0.09 18.18
CA ALA A 184 -10.61 -0.71 19.35
C ALA A 184 -11.10 -0.18 20.71
N ASN A 185 -11.68 1.02 20.75
CA ASN A 185 -12.14 1.72 21.97
C ASN A 185 -11.05 1.85 23.06
N LYS A 186 -9.79 1.79 22.67
CA LYS A 186 -8.61 1.95 23.53
C LYS A 186 -8.03 3.36 23.38
N ARG A 187 -7.45 3.88 24.46
CA ARG A 187 -6.70 5.16 24.42
C ARG A 187 -5.47 5.02 23.53
N VAL A 188 -5.08 6.08 22.84
CA VAL A 188 -3.83 6.14 22.06
C VAL A 188 -2.63 5.75 22.91
N ALA A 189 -2.53 6.30 24.13
CA ALA A 189 -1.43 6.00 25.05
C ALA A 189 -1.26 4.49 25.27
N HIS A 190 -2.36 3.77 25.48
CA HIS A 190 -2.35 2.33 25.69
C HIS A 190 -1.98 1.56 24.42
N ILE A 191 -2.41 2.03 23.24
CA ILE A 191 -2.03 1.41 21.95
C ILE A 191 -0.52 1.55 21.72
N LEU A 192 0.05 2.72 22.00
CA LEU A 192 1.49 2.97 21.91
C LEU A 192 2.27 2.17 22.96
N TRP A 193 1.75 2.05 24.18
CA TRP A 193 2.31 1.20 25.24
C TRP A 193 2.34 -0.28 24.83
N CYS A 194 1.28 -0.77 24.16
CA CYS A 194 1.26 -2.10 23.55
C CYS A 194 2.22 -2.22 22.35
N ALA A 195 2.48 -1.14 21.61
CA ALA A 195 3.46 -1.15 20.52
C ALA A 195 4.90 -1.26 21.03
N ALA A 196 5.17 -0.69 22.21
CA ALA A 196 6.44 -0.76 22.93
C ALA A 196 6.65 -2.08 23.71
N ASP A 197 5.78 -3.08 23.51
CA ASP A 197 5.95 -4.40 24.10
C ASP A 197 7.21 -5.11 23.56
N PRO A 198 7.95 -5.89 24.38
CA PRO A 198 9.13 -6.64 23.95
C PRO A 198 8.94 -7.43 22.66
N ASP A 199 7.86 -8.22 22.59
CA ASP A 199 7.62 -9.11 21.45
C ASP A 199 7.30 -8.30 20.20
N ARG A 200 6.42 -7.32 20.36
CA ARG A 200 5.98 -6.47 19.26
C ARG A 200 7.12 -5.64 18.69
N THR A 201 7.97 -5.13 19.56
CA THR A 201 9.17 -4.40 19.18
C THR A 201 10.17 -5.32 18.47
N ALA A 202 10.38 -6.55 18.96
CA ALA A 202 11.27 -7.50 18.31
C ALA A 202 10.85 -7.83 16.86
N TRP A 203 9.54 -7.94 16.59
CA TRP A 203 9.01 -8.06 15.23
C TRP A 203 9.22 -6.81 14.37
N LEU A 204 9.17 -5.60 14.94
CA LEU A 204 9.50 -4.36 14.22
C LEU A 204 10.98 -4.30 13.84
N PHE A 205 11.87 -4.69 14.76
CA PHE A 205 13.33 -4.71 14.54
C PHE A 205 13.74 -5.71 13.45
N ASN A 206 12.92 -6.72 13.15
CA ASN A 206 13.17 -7.57 11.99
C ASN A 206 13.15 -6.79 10.66
N ASN A 207 12.44 -5.66 10.56
CA ASN A 207 12.53 -4.80 9.36
C ASN A 207 13.94 -4.25 9.19
N ILE A 208 14.56 -3.73 10.26
CA ILE A 208 15.93 -3.20 10.22
C ILE A 208 16.90 -4.31 9.81
N ARG A 209 16.81 -5.49 10.45
CA ARG A 209 17.62 -6.68 10.11
C ARG A 209 17.48 -7.10 8.65
N ARG A 210 16.25 -7.10 8.13
CA ARG A 210 15.95 -7.49 6.75
C ARG A 210 16.53 -6.49 5.75
N ARG A 211 16.42 -5.19 6.06
CA ARG A 211 16.87 -4.12 5.17
C ARG A 211 18.40 -3.97 5.12
N ALA A 212 19.11 -4.40 6.16
CA ALA A 212 20.56 -4.54 6.12
C ALA A 212 21.03 -5.54 5.05
N LEU A 213 20.15 -6.42 4.57
CA LEU A 213 20.47 -7.49 3.62
C LEU A 213 19.92 -7.27 2.20
N ALA A 214 19.02 -6.30 1.95
CA ALA A 214 18.40 -6.15 0.62
C ALA A 214 17.69 -4.80 0.36
N LEU A 215 17.60 -4.40 -0.92
CA LEU A 215 16.78 -3.30 -1.46
C LEU A 215 15.27 -3.65 -1.50
N LEU A 216 14.75 -4.28 -0.44
CA LEU A 216 13.36 -4.72 -0.40
C LEU A 216 12.42 -3.57 0.03
N PRO A 217 11.20 -3.49 -0.54
CA PRO A 217 10.19 -2.54 -0.10
C PRO A 217 9.79 -2.78 1.36
N SER A 218 9.52 -1.71 2.11
CA SER A 218 9.09 -1.75 3.51
C SER A 218 7.70 -2.37 3.65
N GLY A 219 7.53 -3.25 4.66
CA GLY A 219 6.21 -3.66 5.15
C GLY A 219 5.22 -4.10 4.06
N MET A 220 3.97 -3.66 4.20
CA MET A 220 2.88 -3.79 3.23
C MET A 220 2.87 -2.64 2.22
N SER A 221 3.83 -1.72 2.24
CA SER A 221 3.82 -0.51 1.39
C SER A 221 3.77 -0.84 -0.10
N SER A 222 4.40 -1.94 -0.55
CA SER A 222 4.25 -2.42 -1.93
C SER A 222 2.85 -2.92 -2.24
N ASN A 223 2.20 -3.58 -1.28
CA ASN A 223 0.82 -4.01 -1.43
C ASN A 223 -0.13 -2.81 -1.46
N GLU A 224 0.03 -1.84 -0.56
CA GLU A 224 -0.74 -0.60 -0.56
C GLU A 224 -0.56 0.20 -1.85
N ALA A 225 0.69 0.31 -2.35
CA ALA A 225 0.98 0.94 -3.63
C ALA A 225 0.28 0.20 -4.79
N LEU A 226 0.27 -1.13 -4.77
CA LEU A 226 -0.47 -1.93 -5.75
C LEU A 226 -1.97 -1.69 -5.64
N HIS A 227 -2.55 -1.68 -4.44
CA HIS A 227 -3.96 -1.37 -4.22
C HIS A 227 -4.32 0.03 -4.73
N ALA A 228 -3.48 1.03 -4.47
CA ALA A 228 -3.67 2.38 -4.98
C ALA A 228 -3.61 2.45 -6.51
N GLU A 229 -2.67 1.73 -7.13
CA GLU A 229 -2.54 1.65 -8.58
C GLU A 229 -3.73 0.93 -9.22
N VAL A 230 -4.13 -0.22 -8.69
CA VAL A 230 -5.34 -0.96 -9.12
C VAL A 230 -6.56 -0.06 -8.99
N LYS A 231 -6.74 0.61 -7.84
CA LYS A 231 -7.84 1.55 -7.65
C LYS A 231 -7.83 2.69 -8.67
N ASN A 232 -6.66 3.22 -9.03
CA ASN A 232 -6.54 4.26 -10.05
C ASN A 232 -6.86 3.74 -11.46
N TRP A 233 -6.42 2.53 -11.81
CA TRP A 233 -6.67 1.92 -13.12
C TRP A 233 -8.13 1.50 -13.35
N PHE A 234 -8.82 1.19 -12.25
CA PHE A 234 -10.15 0.61 -12.23
C PHE A 234 -11.17 1.45 -11.45
N SER A 235 -10.91 2.72 -11.18
CA SER A 235 -11.83 3.61 -10.42
C SER A 235 -13.25 3.66 -11.01
N GLU A 236 -13.37 3.45 -12.33
CA GLU A 236 -14.63 3.42 -13.08
C GLU A 236 -15.10 2.00 -13.39
N THR A 237 -14.80 0.99 -12.56
CA THR A 237 -15.04 -0.44 -12.88
C THR A 237 -16.47 -0.75 -13.31
N GLN A 238 -17.45 -0.03 -12.76
CA GLN A 238 -18.88 -0.21 -13.09
C GLN A 238 -19.24 0.13 -14.55
N GLN A 239 -18.35 0.81 -15.28
CA GLN A 239 -18.53 1.20 -16.68
C GLN A 239 -17.64 0.42 -17.65
N ILE A 240 -16.86 -0.56 -17.16
CA ILE A 240 -15.86 -1.27 -17.96
C ILE A 240 -16.43 -2.62 -18.42
N HIS A 241 -16.45 -2.82 -19.73
CA HIS A 241 -16.70 -4.12 -20.38
C HIS A 241 -15.71 -5.20 -19.90
N GLN A 242 -16.15 -6.44 -19.76
CA GLN A 242 -15.31 -7.54 -19.25
C GLN A 242 -14.08 -7.77 -20.15
N SER A 243 -14.25 -7.72 -21.47
CA SER A 243 -13.16 -7.72 -22.44
C SER A 243 -12.12 -6.62 -22.19
N THR A 244 -12.57 -5.38 -21.98
CA THR A 244 -11.69 -4.24 -21.65
C THR A 244 -10.99 -4.44 -20.31
N LEU A 245 -11.70 -4.99 -19.31
CA LEU A 245 -11.12 -5.31 -18.01
C LEU A 245 -10.00 -6.34 -18.14
N ARG A 246 -10.22 -7.43 -18.89
CA ARG A 246 -9.20 -8.45 -19.17
C ARG A 246 -7.97 -7.84 -19.84
N LEU A 247 -8.16 -7.01 -20.87
CA LEU A 247 -7.05 -6.35 -21.55
C LEU A 247 -6.26 -5.43 -20.59
N LYS A 248 -6.95 -4.62 -19.78
CA LYS A 248 -6.29 -3.78 -18.76
C LYS A 248 -5.51 -4.62 -17.74
N LEU A 249 -6.04 -5.75 -17.29
CA LEU A 249 -5.35 -6.67 -16.37
C LEU A 249 -4.11 -7.28 -17.01
N ILE A 250 -4.16 -7.66 -18.29
CA ILE A 250 -3.01 -8.16 -19.05
C ILE A 250 -1.92 -7.08 -19.13
N ILE A 251 -2.30 -5.85 -19.52
CA ILE A 251 -1.35 -4.73 -19.61
C ILE A 251 -0.70 -4.46 -18.24
N LEU A 252 -1.51 -4.43 -17.16
CA LEU A 252 -1.00 -4.23 -15.81
C LEU A 252 -0.04 -5.37 -15.41
N THR A 253 -0.38 -6.61 -15.73
CA THR A 253 0.46 -7.78 -15.44
C THR A 253 1.81 -7.68 -16.14
N ILE A 254 1.81 -7.41 -17.44
CA ILE A 254 3.02 -7.23 -18.24
C ILE A 254 3.85 -6.04 -17.72
N GLY A 255 3.18 -4.91 -17.45
CA GLY A 255 3.81 -3.71 -16.90
C GLY A 255 4.46 -3.91 -15.53
N LYS A 256 4.07 -4.95 -14.79
CA LYS A 256 4.70 -5.36 -13.52
C LYS A 256 5.78 -6.42 -13.71
N GLN A 257 5.54 -7.41 -14.55
CA GLN A 257 6.47 -8.51 -14.79
C GLN A 257 7.75 -8.06 -15.48
N ILE A 258 7.67 -7.17 -16.47
CA ILE A 258 8.85 -6.70 -17.22
C ILE A 258 9.84 -5.98 -16.29
N PRO A 259 9.46 -4.94 -15.52
CA PRO A 259 10.37 -4.32 -14.56
C PRO A 259 10.94 -5.29 -13.53
N HIS A 260 10.13 -6.24 -13.04
CA HIS A 260 10.58 -7.24 -12.09
C HIS A 260 11.66 -8.16 -12.70
N PHE A 261 11.43 -8.68 -13.90
CA PHE A 261 12.39 -9.50 -14.63
C PHE A 261 13.71 -8.75 -14.89
N LEU A 262 13.61 -7.48 -15.29
CA LEU A 262 14.77 -6.62 -15.52
C LEU A 262 15.54 -6.33 -14.23
N ALA A 263 14.84 -6.11 -13.12
CA ALA A 263 15.45 -5.89 -11.81
C ALA A 263 16.15 -7.14 -11.26
N MET A 264 15.63 -8.35 -11.53
CA MET A 264 16.34 -9.59 -11.21
C MET A 264 17.64 -9.74 -12.00
N SER A 265 17.63 -9.29 -13.25
CA SER A 265 18.80 -9.38 -14.14
C SER A 265 19.84 -8.28 -13.87
N ASN A 266 19.39 -7.13 -13.37
CA ASN A 266 20.22 -5.95 -13.06
C ASN A 266 19.71 -5.27 -11.78
N PRO A 267 20.31 -5.53 -10.61
CA PRO A 267 19.78 -5.06 -9.33
C PRO A 267 19.69 -3.53 -9.19
N THR A 268 20.56 -2.77 -9.85
CA THR A 268 20.56 -1.29 -9.84
C THR A 268 19.39 -0.68 -10.61
N ILE A 269 18.76 -1.45 -11.50
CA ILE A 269 17.58 -1.03 -12.26
C ILE A 269 16.35 -0.86 -11.34
N SER A 270 16.30 -1.52 -10.17
CA SER A 270 15.20 -1.37 -9.21
C SER A 270 15.02 0.05 -8.66
N GLN A 271 16.04 0.90 -8.82
CA GLN A 271 16.00 2.32 -8.42
C GLN A 271 15.28 3.21 -9.46
N CYS A 272 15.02 2.68 -10.66
CA CYS A 272 14.26 3.39 -11.70
C CYS A 272 12.76 3.10 -11.57
N SER A 273 11.92 4.09 -11.88
CA SER A 273 10.48 3.87 -11.93
C SER A 273 10.12 2.80 -12.97
N SER A 274 9.07 2.01 -12.71
CA SER A 274 8.59 0.97 -13.65
C SER A 274 8.32 1.53 -15.04
N ARG A 275 7.85 2.79 -15.13
CA ARG A 275 7.64 3.51 -16.39
C ARG A 275 8.96 3.72 -17.15
N ASN A 276 10.02 4.15 -16.47
CA ASN A 276 11.32 4.38 -17.09
C ASN A 276 11.97 3.07 -17.54
N LEU A 277 11.79 2.00 -16.76
CA LEU A 277 12.30 0.68 -17.13
C LEU A 277 11.60 0.08 -18.33
N LEU A 278 10.27 0.18 -18.38
CA LEU A 278 9.52 -0.26 -19.55
C LEU A 278 9.94 0.53 -20.80
N ALA A 279 10.07 1.85 -20.71
CA ALA A 279 10.53 2.68 -21.81
C ALA A 279 11.96 2.32 -22.27
N ARG A 280 12.87 2.03 -21.34
CA ARG A 280 14.26 1.62 -21.64
C ARG A 280 14.36 0.20 -22.18
N ALA A 281 13.53 -0.72 -21.71
CA ALA A 281 13.50 -2.10 -22.21
C ALA A 281 12.88 -2.18 -23.61
N LEU A 282 11.95 -1.28 -23.90
CA LEU A 282 11.35 -1.07 -25.22
C LEU A 282 12.12 -0.03 -26.05
N ALA A 283 13.37 0.30 -25.69
CA ALA A 283 14.14 1.37 -26.33
C ALA A 283 14.46 1.11 -27.82
N ASN A 284 14.30 -0.13 -28.30
CA ASN A 284 14.06 -0.33 -29.71
C ASN A 284 12.66 0.20 -30.00
N SER A 285 12.62 1.44 -30.48
CA SER A 285 11.37 2.13 -30.79
C SER A 285 10.44 1.17 -31.53
N LEU A 286 9.29 0.86 -30.93
CA LEU A 286 8.21 0.14 -31.60
C LEU A 286 7.79 0.86 -32.89
N TRP A 287 8.11 2.16 -32.98
CA TRP A 287 7.89 3.03 -34.12
C TRP A 287 9.22 3.28 -34.84
N THR A 288 9.39 2.72 -36.03
CA THR A 288 10.37 3.26 -36.96
C THR A 288 9.88 4.62 -37.48
N ASP A 289 10.76 5.48 -37.99
CA ASP A 289 10.34 6.74 -38.62
C ASP A 289 9.27 6.51 -39.70
N ALA A 290 9.39 5.41 -40.45
CA ALA A 290 8.40 4.99 -41.42
C ALA A 290 7.04 4.66 -40.79
N LEU A 291 7.01 3.88 -39.70
CA LEU A 291 5.77 3.54 -38.98
C LEU A 291 5.13 4.76 -38.32
N TRP A 292 5.94 5.67 -37.79
CA TRP A 292 5.47 6.91 -37.19
C TRP A 292 4.85 7.84 -38.23
N GLN A 293 5.52 8.05 -39.36
CA GLN A 293 4.99 8.85 -40.48
C GLN A 293 3.71 8.24 -41.06
N LEU A 294 3.64 6.90 -41.18
CA LEU A 294 2.43 6.20 -41.59
C LEU A 294 1.27 6.47 -40.63
N TRP A 295 1.52 6.35 -39.31
CA TRP A 295 0.51 6.60 -38.29
C TRP A 295 0.06 8.06 -38.23
N CYS A 296 0.99 9.02 -38.36
CA CYS A 296 0.68 10.45 -38.45
C CYS A 296 -0.12 10.78 -39.72
N SER A 297 0.21 10.14 -40.85
CA SER A 297 -0.54 10.24 -42.10
C SER A 297 -1.97 9.71 -41.92
N ASP A 298 -2.13 8.53 -41.33
CA ASP A 298 -3.44 7.93 -41.03
C ASP A 298 -4.30 8.78 -40.08
N LEU A 299 -3.68 9.50 -39.15
CA LEU A 299 -4.35 10.45 -38.25
C LEU A 299 -4.72 11.79 -38.92
N SER A 300 -3.97 12.18 -39.95
CA SER A 300 -4.18 13.43 -40.69
C SER A 300 -5.28 13.33 -41.74
N GLN A 301 -5.62 12.12 -42.17
CA GLN A 301 -6.78 11.88 -43.02
C GLN A 301 -8.05 12.07 -42.17
N GLU A 302 -9.01 12.89 -42.62
CA GLU A 302 -10.31 13.13 -41.94
C GLU A 302 -11.19 11.88 -41.79
N VAL A 303 -10.68 10.71 -42.14
CA VAL A 303 -11.28 9.43 -41.82
C VAL A 303 -10.98 9.18 -40.35
N HIS A 304 -12.00 9.15 -39.49
CA HIS A 304 -11.87 8.70 -38.11
C HIS A 304 -11.00 7.44 -38.09
N ALA A 305 -9.77 7.55 -37.55
CA ALA A 305 -8.83 6.44 -37.48
C ALA A 305 -9.61 5.18 -37.05
N ALA A 306 -9.65 4.19 -37.95
CA ALA A 306 -10.47 3.02 -37.72
C ALA A 306 -10.05 2.43 -36.38
N LYS A 307 -11.01 2.22 -35.49
CA LYS A 307 -10.71 1.62 -34.18
C LYS A 307 -9.93 0.34 -34.44
N ALA A 308 -8.75 0.23 -33.81
CA ALA A 308 -7.89 -0.93 -33.97
C ALA A 308 -8.72 -2.22 -33.86
N SER A 309 -8.57 -3.10 -34.85
CA SER A 309 -9.26 -4.39 -34.84
C SER A 309 -8.60 -5.28 -33.79
N LEU A 310 -9.08 -5.20 -32.56
CA LEU A 310 -8.63 -6.05 -31.46
C LEU A 310 -9.41 -7.35 -31.51
N SER A 311 -8.74 -8.47 -31.18
CA SER A 311 -9.35 -9.80 -31.06
C SER A 311 -10.58 -9.82 -30.13
N TYR A 312 -10.70 -8.85 -29.21
CA TYR A 312 -11.81 -8.72 -28.28
C TYR A 312 -13.05 -8.00 -28.85
N ASN A 313 -13.01 -7.49 -30.08
CA ASN A 313 -14.12 -6.75 -30.68
C ASN A 313 -15.40 -7.59 -30.81
N GLU A 314 -15.28 -8.88 -31.09
CA GLU A 314 -16.40 -9.81 -31.14
C GLU A 314 -17.01 -10.04 -29.75
N SER A 315 -16.18 -10.28 -28.75
CA SER A 315 -16.62 -10.40 -27.35
C SER A 315 -17.35 -9.13 -26.88
N ARG A 316 -16.88 -7.95 -27.29
CA ARG A 316 -17.49 -6.66 -26.94
C ARG A 316 -18.88 -6.49 -27.54
N LYS A 317 -19.10 -6.91 -28.80
CA LYS A 317 -20.44 -6.90 -29.43
C LYS A 317 -21.42 -7.80 -28.68
N ILE A 318 -20.96 -8.98 -28.23
CA ILE A 318 -21.77 -9.91 -27.43
C ILE A 318 -22.10 -9.30 -26.07
N GLU A 319 -21.12 -8.71 -25.39
CA GLU A 319 -21.31 -8.04 -24.09
C GLU A 319 -22.27 -6.84 -24.18
N GLU A 320 -22.16 -6.01 -25.21
CA GLU A 320 -23.07 -4.90 -25.47
C GLU A 320 -24.51 -5.40 -25.64
N SER A 321 -24.68 -6.50 -26.38
CA SER A 321 -25.98 -7.12 -26.61
C SER A 321 -26.59 -7.62 -25.29
N LYS A 322 -25.80 -8.32 -24.46
CA LYS A 322 -26.21 -8.78 -23.12
C LYS A 322 -26.55 -7.62 -22.17
N SER A 323 -25.76 -6.55 -22.18
CA SER A 323 -26.00 -5.35 -21.36
C SER A 323 -27.30 -4.65 -21.75
N ARG A 324 -27.56 -4.53 -23.06
CA ARG A 324 -28.83 -3.99 -23.58
C ARG A 324 -30.02 -4.85 -23.15
N GLU A 325 -29.91 -6.17 -23.29
CA GLU A 325 -30.96 -7.10 -22.88
C GLU A 325 -31.23 -7.04 -21.37
N TRP A 326 -30.18 -6.99 -20.54
CA TRP A 326 -30.28 -6.82 -19.09
C TRP A 326 -30.94 -5.50 -18.69
N ASN A 327 -30.57 -4.39 -19.33
CA ASN A 327 -31.18 -3.09 -19.08
C ASN A 327 -32.66 -3.04 -19.48
N MET A 328 -33.05 -3.77 -20.54
CA MET A 328 -34.47 -3.91 -20.93
C MET A 328 -35.30 -4.75 -19.95
N LYS A 329 -34.66 -5.65 -19.18
CA LYS A 329 -35.33 -6.46 -18.14
C LYS A 329 -35.57 -5.69 -16.83
N ARG A 330 -34.97 -4.50 -16.64
CA ARG A 330 -35.21 -3.67 -15.44
C ARG A 330 -36.65 -3.11 -15.41
N PRO A 331 -37.37 -3.15 -14.27
CA PRO A 331 -38.76 -2.67 -14.17
C PRO A 331 -38.97 -1.22 -14.64
N ALA A 332 -37.95 -0.37 -14.47
CA ALA A 332 -37.95 1.03 -14.91
C ALA A 332 -37.93 1.19 -16.44
N ALA A 333 -37.49 0.18 -17.21
CA ALA A 333 -37.51 0.22 -18.67
C ALA A 333 -38.90 -0.05 -19.27
N LYS A 334 -39.81 -0.68 -18.50
CA LYS A 334 -41.18 -1.01 -18.96
C LYS A 334 -42.16 0.17 -18.89
N LYS A 335 -41.88 1.19 -18.08
CA LYS A 335 -42.65 2.44 -18.14
C LYS A 335 -42.01 3.36 -19.18
N LYS A 336 -42.61 3.46 -20.36
CA LYS A 336 -42.47 4.67 -21.20
C LYS A 336 -43.11 5.84 -20.44
N SER A 337 -42.47 6.32 -19.37
CA SER A 337 -42.86 7.59 -18.78
C SER A 337 -42.63 8.64 -19.87
N ARG A 338 -43.66 9.41 -20.22
CA ARG A 338 -43.55 10.61 -21.07
C ARG A 338 -42.23 11.30 -20.73
N VAL A 339 -41.29 11.30 -21.68
CA VAL A 339 -40.01 11.99 -21.52
C VAL A 339 -40.33 13.43 -21.19
N LYS A 340 -40.12 13.86 -19.94
CA LYS A 340 -40.18 15.28 -19.61
C LYS A 340 -39.10 15.96 -20.46
N ARG A 341 -39.53 16.86 -21.34
CA ARG A 341 -38.64 17.70 -22.13
C ARG A 341 -37.82 18.53 -21.15
N THR A 342 -36.58 18.15 -20.91
CA THR A 342 -35.60 19.03 -20.28
C THR A 342 -35.05 19.98 -21.33
N VAL A 343 -34.60 21.17 -20.91
CA VAL A 343 -34.08 22.25 -21.79
C VAL A 343 -32.94 21.77 -22.71
N PHE A 344 -32.28 20.66 -22.36
CA PHE A 344 -31.23 20.01 -23.14
C PHE A 344 -31.72 19.09 -24.27
N LYS A 345 -33.03 18.81 -24.38
CA LYS A 345 -33.64 17.96 -25.42
C LYS A 345 -34.52 18.71 -26.42
N LEU A 346 -34.59 20.04 -26.35
CA LEU A 346 -35.16 20.83 -27.44
C LEU A 346 -34.26 20.68 -28.67
N LYS A 347 -34.85 20.29 -29.81
CA LYS A 347 -34.21 20.44 -31.14
C LYS A 347 -33.84 21.91 -31.30
N ARG A 348 -32.57 22.26 -31.07
CA ARG A 348 -32.07 23.60 -31.34
C ARG A 348 -32.13 23.81 -32.85
N ARG A 349 -32.94 24.79 -33.28
CA ARG A 349 -33.18 25.11 -34.70
C ARG A 349 -31.98 25.77 -35.40
N SER A 350 -30.87 25.98 -34.70
CA SER A 350 -29.61 26.48 -35.26
C SER A 350 -28.46 25.58 -34.83
N GLY A 351 -27.78 25.01 -35.82
CA GLY A 351 -26.60 24.17 -35.62
C GLY A 351 -25.43 25.01 -35.12
N LEU A 352 -25.22 25.02 -33.81
CA LEU A 352 -23.91 25.35 -33.26
C LEU A 352 -23.08 24.07 -33.28
N ARG A 353 -22.13 24.00 -34.22
CA ARG A 353 -21.00 23.06 -34.14
C ARG A 353 -20.40 23.22 -32.74
N THR A 354 -20.42 22.17 -31.94
CA THR A 354 -19.53 22.07 -30.79
C THR A 354 -18.11 22.24 -31.31
N GLN A 355 -17.51 23.41 -31.09
CA GLN A 355 -16.08 23.56 -31.18
C GLN A 355 -15.50 22.58 -30.17
N GLY A 356 -15.02 21.45 -30.68
CA GLY A 356 -14.12 20.61 -29.93
C GLY A 356 -12.97 21.49 -29.48
N VAL A 357 -12.65 21.41 -28.19
CA VAL A 357 -11.45 21.99 -27.61
C VAL A 357 -10.28 21.55 -28.49
N ARG A 358 -9.76 22.47 -29.31
CA ARG A 358 -8.42 22.33 -29.87
C ARG A 358 -7.51 22.25 -28.65
N LYS A 359 -6.98 21.06 -28.36
CA LYS A 359 -5.76 20.97 -27.58
C LYS A 359 -4.71 21.67 -28.44
N CYS A 360 -4.36 22.89 -28.05
CA CYS A 360 -3.18 23.54 -28.56
C CYS A 360 -1.97 22.64 -28.22
N ILE A 361 -1.12 22.49 -29.23
CA ILE A 361 0.25 22.00 -29.14
C ILE A 361 1.02 22.86 -28.16
#